data_AF-A0A9W9NM02-F1
#
_entry.id   AF-A0A9W9NM02-F1
#
_cell.length_a   1.000
_cell.length_b   1.000
_cell.length_c   1.000
_cell.angle_alpha   90.00
_cell.angle_beta   90.00
_cell.angle_gamma   90.00
#
_symmetry.space_group_name_H-M   'P 1'
#
loop_
_entity.id
_entity.type
_entity.pdbx_description
1 polymer ?
#
loop_
_entity_poly.entity_id
_entity_poly.type
_entity_poly.pdbx_seq_one_letter_code
_entity_poly.pdbx_strand_id
1 'polypeptide(L)'
;MIKVSLCTFALFCLPLVGAQYGGGGKDSRDTPTTTASSTDSGSASSTTQSVDVGENGFIFKPDTIHVPAGGVVEFHFYPGDHSVVQAAFDNPCHPMSDTSFFSGFIPATNQKKPVWSLTVNDTNPIWFYCGQVGHCQAGMVGVINPSTSGPDTLDAFKSAASSANGQSVPATAQGGIFGTPSASQTTTTSNSNTATSSGPATTSSMTTSSSTSTTSGTQTTSTGGSSPSATNIAESLHVSVDLSVLSILTLTVAMFLM
;
A
#
# COMPACT_ATOMS: atom_id res chain seq x y z
N MET A 1 42.18 -30.09 -1.34
CA MET A 1 42.67 -30.32 0.04
C MET A 1 41.62 -29.79 1.00
N ILE A 2 40.82 -30.70 1.55
CA ILE A 2 39.62 -30.39 2.35
C ILE A 2 40.03 -30.43 3.82
N LYS A 3 39.88 -29.32 4.55
CA LYS A 3 40.05 -29.28 6.02
C LYS A 3 38.67 -29.21 6.66
N VAL A 4 38.21 -30.37 7.12
CA VAL A 4 37.00 -30.53 7.94
C VAL A 4 37.42 -30.24 9.39
N SER A 5 36.97 -29.13 9.97
CA SER A 5 37.21 -28.80 11.37
C SER A 5 36.01 -29.23 12.19
N LEU A 6 36.17 -30.38 12.84
CA LEU A 6 35.23 -31.01 13.76
C LEU A 6 35.35 -30.28 15.12
N CYS A 7 34.35 -29.48 15.50
CA CYS A 7 34.29 -28.87 16.83
C CYS A 7 33.28 -29.64 17.70
N THR A 8 33.84 -30.30 18.70
CA THR A 8 33.25 -31.22 19.67
C THR A 8 32.12 -30.60 20.49
N PHE A 9 30.99 -31.29 20.56
CA PHE A 9 29.89 -31.04 21.50
C PHE A 9 30.35 -31.29 22.95
N ALA A 10 30.33 -30.25 23.78
CA ALA A 10 30.47 -30.38 25.23
C ALA A 10 29.08 -30.48 25.87
N LEU A 11 28.69 -31.71 26.22
CA LEU A 11 27.50 -32.04 26.98
C LEU A 11 27.71 -31.66 28.45
N PHE A 12 27.08 -30.57 28.89
CA PHE A 12 27.08 -30.18 30.30
C PHE A 12 25.89 -30.84 31.02
N CYS A 13 26.17 -31.94 31.70
CA CYS A 13 25.29 -32.51 32.73
C CYS A 13 25.50 -31.75 34.05
N LEU A 14 24.44 -31.17 34.62
CA LEU A 14 24.39 -30.87 36.05
C LEU A 14 23.04 -31.31 36.66
N PRO A 15 23.04 -31.63 37.97
CA PRO A 15 22.21 -32.67 38.55
C PRO A 15 20.86 -32.20 39.09
N LEU A 16 19.92 -33.13 39.00
CA LEU A 16 18.60 -33.16 39.62
C LEU A 16 18.74 -33.23 41.15
N VAL A 17 18.36 -32.18 41.87
CA VAL A 17 18.14 -32.23 43.33
C VAL A 17 16.70 -32.61 43.59
N GLY A 18 16.51 -33.76 44.24
CA GLY A 18 15.28 -34.14 44.91
C GLY A 18 15.36 -33.76 46.39
N ALA A 19 14.32 -33.10 46.89
CA ALA A 19 14.04 -32.98 48.32
C ALA A 19 12.66 -33.58 48.61
N GLN A 20 12.63 -34.42 49.63
CA GLN A 20 11.50 -35.24 50.08
C GLN A 20 10.68 -34.52 51.17
N TYR A 21 9.36 -34.73 51.11
CA TYR A 21 8.46 -35.14 52.19
C TYR A 21 8.40 -34.38 53.53
N GLY A 22 7.17 -33.97 53.91
CA GLY A 22 6.74 -34.03 55.31
C GLY A 22 5.62 -33.08 55.74
N GLY A 23 4.50 -33.66 56.22
CA GLY A 23 3.71 -33.10 57.33
C GLY A 23 2.39 -32.43 56.98
N GLY A 24 1.27 -33.14 57.24
CA GLY A 24 -0.08 -32.61 57.08
C GLY A 24 -0.61 -31.81 58.27
N GLY A 25 -1.78 -31.20 58.07
CA GLY A 25 -2.71 -30.89 59.15
C GLY A 25 -3.46 -29.56 59.04
N LYS A 26 -4.75 -29.67 58.71
CA LYS A 26 -5.93 -28.95 59.25
C LYS A 26 -6.43 -27.67 58.57
N ASP A 27 -7.65 -27.85 58.04
CA ASP A 27 -8.84 -27.00 58.15
C ASP A 27 -8.76 -25.55 57.65
N SER A 28 -9.37 -25.30 56.49
CA SER A 28 -10.36 -24.21 56.34
C SER A 28 -11.26 -24.49 55.13
N ARG A 29 -12.57 -24.40 55.38
CA ARG A 29 -13.63 -24.46 54.37
C ARG A 29 -13.63 -23.12 53.64
N ASP A 30 -13.27 -23.11 52.36
CA ASP A 30 -13.51 -21.97 51.50
C ASP A 30 -14.52 -22.33 50.40
N THR A 31 -15.70 -21.74 50.60
CA THR A 31 -16.70 -21.27 49.64
C THR A 31 -16.32 -21.39 48.14
N PRO A 32 -17.17 -21.97 47.29
CA PRO A 32 -16.99 -21.87 45.85
C PRO A 32 -17.37 -20.46 45.39
N THR A 33 -16.40 -19.56 45.39
CA THR A 33 -16.54 -18.28 44.69
C THR A 33 -16.39 -18.55 43.20
N THR A 34 -17.52 -18.66 42.51
CA THR A 34 -17.59 -18.60 41.06
C THR A 34 -17.04 -17.26 40.60
N THR A 35 -15.74 -17.18 40.32
CA THR A 35 -15.15 -16.04 39.63
C THR A 35 -15.69 -16.06 38.21
N ALA A 36 -16.76 -15.31 37.99
CA ALA A 36 -17.18 -14.93 36.65
C ALA A 36 -15.99 -14.24 35.99
N SER A 37 -15.39 -14.90 34.99
CA SER A 37 -14.50 -14.27 34.05
C SER A 37 -15.30 -13.18 33.33
N SER A 38 -15.13 -11.95 33.77
CA SER A 38 -15.54 -10.78 33.01
C SER A 38 -14.71 -10.78 31.72
N THR A 39 -15.34 -11.21 30.63
CA THR A 39 -14.87 -10.89 29.28
C THR A 39 -14.89 -9.37 29.18
N ASP A 40 -13.74 -8.75 29.43
CA ASP A 40 -13.51 -7.37 29.10
C ASP A 40 -13.64 -7.25 27.58
N SER A 41 -14.84 -6.93 27.12
CA SER A 41 -15.04 -6.37 25.79
C SER A 41 -14.47 -4.97 25.84
N GLY A 42 -13.14 -4.91 25.83
CA GLY A 42 -12.39 -3.69 25.60
C GLY A 42 -12.83 -3.17 24.24
N SER A 43 -13.63 -2.11 24.25
CA SER A 43 -13.93 -1.34 23.06
C SER A 43 -12.59 -0.90 22.48
N ALA A 44 -12.15 -1.54 21.39
CA ALA A 44 -10.90 -1.22 20.74
C ALA A 44 -10.95 0.24 20.32
N SER A 45 -10.24 1.09 21.05
CA SER A 45 -10.02 2.47 20.63
C SER A 45 -9.22 2.40 19.33
N SER A 46 -9.86 2.71 18.20
CA SER A 46 -9.24 2.64 16.87
C SER A 46 -8.07 3.61 16.83
N THR A 47 -6.85 3.07 16.91
CA THR A 47 -5.62 3.86 16.84
C THR A 47 -5.37 4.24 15.38
N THR A 48 -5.26 5.53 15.10
CA THR A 48 -4.92 6.05 13.77
C THR A 48 -3.43 6.41 13.72
N GLN A 49 -2.71 5.89 12.72
CA GLN A 49 -1.32 6.25 12.42
C GLN A 49 -1.25 6.93 11.05
N SER A 50 -0.42 7.96 10.92
CA SER A 50 -0.27 8.71 9.67
C SER A 50 1.05 8.36 8.96
N VAL A 51 0.99 8.31 7.64
CA VAL A 51 2.14 8.14 6.73
C VAL A 51 2.06 9.21 5.65
N ASP A 52 3.06 10.08 5.58
CA ASP A 52 3.23 11.04 4.49
C ASP A 52 3.73 10.31 3.24
N VAL A 53 3.04 10.53 2.13
CA VAL A 53 3.34 9.94 0.83
C VAL A 53 3.91 11.03 -0.07
N GLY A 54 5.21 10.98 -0.34
CA GLY A 54 5.84 11.85 -1.34
C GLY A 54 6.27 13.24 -0.85
N GLU A 55 6.21 13.54 0.45
CA GLU A 55 6.49 14.91 0.94
C GLU A 55 7.91 15.38 0.59
N ASN A 56 8.90 14.49 0.74
CA ASN A 56 10.32 14.82 0.60
C ASN A 56 11.00 13.90 -0.43
N GLY A 57 10.34 13.66 -1.56
CA GLY A 57 10.80 12.77 -2.64
C GLY A 57 10.04 11.44 -2.69
N PHE A 58 10.61 10.43 -3.32
CA PHE A 58 9.98 9.11 -3.49
C PHE A 58 10.07 8.28 -2.20
N ILE A 59 9.41 8.74 -1.14
CA ILE A 59 9.47 8.14 0.20
C ILE A 59 8.10 8.12 0.87
N PHE A 60 7.87 7.07 1.67
CA PHE A 60 6.84 7.02 2.70
C PHE A 60 7.45 7.44 4.03
N LYS A 61 6.80 8.34 4.78
CA LYS A 61 7.34 8.81 6.05
C LYS A 61 6.28 8.84 7.15
N PRO A 62 6.47 8.12 8.26
CA PRO A 62 7.45 7.04 8.44
C PRO A 62 7.25 5.89 7.44
N ASP A 63 8.33 5.19 7.10
CA ASP A 63 8.33 3.99 6.23
C ASP A 63 8.13 2.70 7.04
N THR A 64 8.15 2.79 8.36
CA THR A 64 7.84 1.71 9.30
C THR A 64 6.85 2.20 10.35
N ILE A 65 5.71 1.53 10.49
CA ILE A 65 4.72 1.83 11.53
C ILE A 65 4.22 0.56 12.22
N HIS A 66 3.72 0.72 13.44
CA HIS A 66 3.05 -0.34 14.18
C HIS A 66 1.61 0.10 14.49
N VAL A 67 0.65 -0.76 14.17
CA VAL A 67 -0.79 -0.48 14.23
C VAL A 67 -1.49 -1.74 14.75
N PRO A 68 -2.29 -1.64 15.83
CA PRO A 68 -3.04 -2.80 16.32
C PRO A 68 -4.11 -3.22 15.32
N ALA A 69 -4.55 -4.48 15.41
CA ALA A 69 -5.73 -4.95 14.69
C ALA A 69 -6.94 -4.05 14.97
N GLY A 70 -7.69 -3.68 13.93
CA GLY A 70 -8.77 -2.69 13.97
C GLY A 70 -8.32 -1.23 13.94
N GLY A 71 -7.01 -0.96 13.97
CA GLY A 71 -6.45 0.38 13.76
C GLY A 71 -6.52 0.83 12.30
N VAL A 72 -6.24 2.11 12.07
CA VAL A 72 -6.28 2.73 10.74
C VAL A 72 -4.94 3.36 10.41
N VAL A 73 -4.48 3.18 9.17
CA VAL A 73 -3.36 3.93 8.60
C VAL A 73 -3.91 4.96 7.64
N GLU A 74 -3.58 6.22 7.86
CA GLU A 74 -3.87 7.30 6.94
C GLU A 74 -2.64 7.64 6.11
N PHE A 75 -2.77 7.51 4.81
CA PHE A 75 -1.75 7.91 3.85
C PHE A 75 -2.07 9.31 3.35
N HIS A 76 -1.25 10.29 3.72
CA HIS A 76 -1.40 11.70 3.40
C HIS A 76 -0.55 12.05 2.18
N PHE A 77 -1.19 12.36 1.05
CA PHE A 77 -0.48 12.53 -0.22
C PHE A 77 0.00 13.97 -0.42
N TYR A 78 1.28 14.09 -0.79
CA TYR A 78 1.97 15.34 -1.11
C TYR A 78 2.19 15.47 -2.62
N PRO A 79 2.61 16.66 -3.11
CA PRO A 79 2.67 16.95 -4.53
C PRO A 79 3.36 15.87 -5.36
N GLY A 80 2.69 15.45 -6.44
CA GLY A 80 3.11 14.34 -7.27
C GLY A 80 1.95 13.40 -7.57
N ASP A 81 2.25 12.31 -8.25
CA ASP A 81 1.32 11.21 -8.50
C ASP A 81 1.89 9.94 -7.86
N HIS A 82 1.30 9.56 -6.74
CA HIS A 82 1.76 8.46 -5.90
C HIS A 82 0.64 7.47 -5.64
N SER A 83 1.01 6.30 -5.12
CA SER A 83 0.07 5.26 -4.75
C SER A 83 0.62 4.43 -3.61
N VAL A 84 -0.25 3.64 -3.00
CA VAL A 84 0.07 2.65 -1.98
C VAL A 84 -0.49 1.31 -2.47
N VAL A 85 0.39 0.33 -2.62
CA VAL A 85 0.05 -1.00 -3.16
C VAL A 85 0.65 -2.06 -2.25
N GLN A 86 -0.13 -3.10 -1.93
CA GLN A 86 0.38 -4.22 -1.14
C GLN A 86 1.33 -5.08 -1.97
N ALA A 87 2.46 -5.47 -1.37
CA ALA A 87 3.41 -6.42 -1.95
C ALA A 87 3.60 -7.64 -1.03
N ALA A 88 4.11 -8.72 -1.62
CA ALA A 88 4.77 -9.77 -0.87
C ALA A 88 6.21 -9.33 -0.56
N PHE A 89 6.76 -9.74 0.58
CA PHE A 89 8.12 -9.38 0.99
C PHE A 89 9.18 -9.79 -0.06
N ASP A 90 9.01 -10.97 -0.64
CA ASP A 90 9.93 -11.57 -1.62
C ASP A 90 9.73 -11.03 -3.05
N ASN A 91 8.68 -10.26 -3.31
CA ASN A 91 8.36 -9.70 -4.61
C ASN A 91 7.97 -8.22 -4.51
N PRO A 92 8.90 -7.33 -4.10
CA PRO A 92 8.65 -5.88 -4.09
C PRO A 92 8.34 -5.36 -5.50
N CYS A 93 7.67 -4.21 -5.56
CA CYS A 93 7.27 -3.56 -6.81
C CYS A 93 6.32 -4.40 -7.69
N HIS A 94 5.62 -5.37 -7.10
CA HIS A 94 4.54 -6.10 -7.74
C HIS A 94 3.47 -6.42 -6.69
N PRO A 95 2.19 -6.47 -7.08
CA PRO A 95 1.14 -6.78 -6.12
C PRO A 95 1.30 -8.21 -5.63
N MET A 96 1.01 -8.45 -4.34
CA MET A 96 1.00 -9.81 -3.79
C MET A 96 -0.01 -10.70 -4.53
N SER A 97 -1.11 -10.12 -4.99
CA SER A 97 -2.20 -10.77 -5.73
C SER A 97 -3.11 -9.74 -6.39
N ASP A 98 -4.03 -10.18 -7.25
CA ASP A 98 -5.05 -9.30 -7.85
C ASP A 98 -5.99 -8.65 -6.83
N THR A 99 -6.06 -9.20 -5.60
CA THR A 99 -6.87 -8.70 -4.48
C THR A 99 -6.06 -7.85 -3.51
N SER A 100 -4.79 -7.57 -3.82
CA SER A 100 -3.95 -6.65 -3.05
C SER A 100 -4.62 -5.28 -2.95
N PHE A 101 -4.54 -4.63 -1.78
CA PHE A 101 -5.00 -3.26 -1.70
C PHE A 101 -4.20 -2.38 -2.67
N PHE A 102 -4.88 -1.40 -3.23
CA PHE A 102 -4.32 -0.41 -4.12
C PHE A 102 -5.10 0.88 -3.94
N SER A 103 -4.42 1.95 -3.53
CA SER A 103 -5.07 3.26 -3.36
C SER A 103 -5.57 3.89 -4.68
N GLY A 104 -5.17 3.33 -5.82
CA GLY A 104 -5.14 4.06 -7.09
C GLY A 104 -3.94 5.01 -7.14
N PHE A 105 -3.68 5.55 -8.33
CA PHE A 105 -2.78 6.69 -8.51
C PHE A 105 -3.50 7.96 -8.05
N ILE A 106 -2.96 8.60 -7.01
CA ILE A 106 -3.57 9.74 -6.34
C ILE A 106 -2.71 10.97 -6.63
N PRO A 107 -3.17 11.85 -7.55
CA PRO A 107 -2.51 13.12 -7.79
C PRO A 107 -2.82 14.11 -6.67
N ALA A 108 -1.75 14.71 -6.14
CA ALA A 108 -1.79 15.71 -5.09
C ALA A 108 -1.02 16.97 -5.47
N THR A 109 -1.35 18.08 -4.82
CA THR A 109 -0.71 19.39 -5.00
C THR A 109 -0.53 20.06 -3.65
N ASN A 110 0.14 21.22 -3.60
CA ASN A 110 0.29 21.97 -2.34
C ASN A 110 -1.06 22.42 -1.77
N GLN A 111 -2.06 22.60 -2.64
CA GLN A 111 -3.41 23.03 -2.32
C GLN A 111 -4.37 21.88 -2.08
N LYS A 112 -4.04 20.67 -2.56
CA LYS A 112 -4.87 19.46 -2.44
C LYS A 112 -4.02 18.34 -1.88
N LYS A 113 -4.20 18.06 -0.59
CA LYS A 113 -3.56 16.96 0.17
C LYS A 113 -4.60 15.87 0.46
N PRO A 114 -4.90 14.99 -0.51
CA PRO A 114 -5.88 13.94 -0.30
C PRO A 114 -5.33 12.89 0.68
N VAL A 115 -6.26 12.20 1.35
CA VAL A 115 -5.94 11.12 2.28
C VAL A 115 -6.62 9.84 1.79
N TRP A 116 -5.90 8.73 1.88
CA TRP A 116 -6.43 7.38 1.70
C TRP A 116 -6.17 6.57 2.96
N SER A 117 -7.21 5.90 3.45
CA SER A 117 -7.17 5.20 4.73
C SER A 117 -7.28 3.69 4.55
N LEU A 118 -6.41 2.95 5.24
CA LEU A 118 -6.37 1.49 5.27
C LEU A 118 -6.68 0.99 6.69
N THR A 119 -7.69 0.13 6.83
CA THR A 119 -7.94 -0.58 8.08
C THR A 119 -6.99 -1.77 8.19
N VAL A 120 -6.28 -1.87 9.32
CA VAL A 120 -5.37 -2.97 9.62
C VAL A 120 -6.16 -4.08 10.30
N ASN A 121 -6.30 -5.24 9.66
CA ASN A 121 -7.17 -6.31 10.14
C ASN A 121 -6.52 -7.20 11.20
N ASP A 122 -5.20 -7.32 11.18
CA ASP A 122 -4.42 -8.15 12.10
C ASP A 122 -3.02 -7.54 12.33
N THR A 123 -2.18 -8.23 13.10
CA THR A 123 -0.81 -7.79 13.42
C THR A 123 0.25 -8.39 12.50
N ASN A 124 -0.13 -9.04 11.40
CA ASN A 124 0.84 -9.61 10.46
C ASN A 124 1.58 -8.48 9.72
N PRO A 125 2.83 -8.70 9.28
CA PRO A 125 3.55 -7.71 8.47
C PRO A 125 2.84 -7.42 7.16
N ILE A 126 2.67 -6.14 6.85
CA ILE A 126 2.13 -5.67 5.57
C ILE A 126 3.21 -4.86 4.87
N TRP A 127 3.74 -5.41 3.78
CA TRP A 127 4.70 -4.74 2.91
C TRP A 127 3.96 -3.96 1.82
N PHE A 128 4.41 -2.76 1.53
CA PHE A 128 3.78 -1.92 0.53
C PHE A 128 4.77 -1.05 -0.22
N TYR A 129 4.36 -0.59 -1.40
CA TYR A 129 5.19 0.20 -2.31
C TYR A 129 4.37 1.24 -3.07
N CYS A 130 5.07 2.20 -3.69
CA CYS A 130 4.45 3.10 -4.66
C CYS A 130 4.51 2.53 -6.07
N GLY A 131 3.35 2.35 -6.69
CA GLY A 131 3.17 1.77 -8.02
C GLY A 131 3.58 2.66 -9.18
N GLN A 132 4.02 3.90 -8.91
CA GLN A 132 4.43 4.82 -9.97
C GLN A 132 5.77 4.38 -10.56
N VAL A 133 5.92 4.55 -11.87
CA VAL A 133 7.09 4.09 -12.61
C VAL A 133 8.38 4.66 -12.00
N GLY A 134 9.30 3.77 -11.61
CA GLY A 134 10.59 4.13 -11.03
C GLY A 134 10.57 4.49 -9.54
N HIS A 135 9.41 4.73 -8.92
CA HIS A 135 9.35 5.15 -7.52
C HIS A 135 9.73 4.01 -6.57
N CYS A 136 9.18 2.81 -6.77
CA CYS A 136 9.48 1.67 -5.93
C CYS A 136 10.96 1.28 -5.98
N GLN A 137 11.55 1.24 -7.18
CA GLN A 137 12.98 0.95 -7.38
C GLN A 137 13.88 2.04 -6.81
N ALA A 138 13.39 3.28 -6.73
CA ALA A 138 14.07 4.37 -6.03
C ALA A 138 13.95 4.28 -4.49
N GLY A 139 13.31 3.24 -3.95
CA GLY A 139 13.18 3.00 -2.51
C GLY A 139 11.85 3.46 -1.90
N MET A 140 10.84 3.81 -2.71
CA MET A 140 9.51 4.17 -2.21
C MET A 140 8.72 2.93 -1.79
N VAL A 141 9.13 2.36 -0.67
CA VAL A 141 8.57 1.17 -0.03
C VAL A 141 8.44 1.39 1.48
N GLY A 142 7.54 0.63 2.11
CA GLY A 142 7.34 0.69 3.56
C GLY A 142 6.73 -0.59 4.11
N VAL A 143 6.61 -0.64 5.44
CA VAL A 143 6.07 -1.79 6.16
C VAL A 143 5.22 -1.38 7.36
N ILE A 144 4.07 -2.05 7.52
CA ILE A 144 3.23 -1.98 8.72
C ILE A 144 3.49 -3.26 9.51
N ASN A 145 3.65 -3.14 10.83
CA ASN A 145 3.86 -4.25 11.75
C ASN A 145 4.99 -5.22 11.31
N PRO A 146 6.20 -4.74 10.99
CA PRO A 146 7.31 -5.65 10.68
C PRO A 146 7.58 -6.57 11.86
N SER A 147 8.07 -7.78 11.58
CA SER A 147 8.56 -8.66 12.63
C SER A 147 9.73 -7.99 13.35
N THR A 148 9.78 -8.11 14.68
CA THR A 148 10.91 -7.61 15.50
C THR A 148 12.16 -8.49 15.39
N SER A 149 12.08 -9.61 14.68
CA SER A 149 13.16 -10.56 14.48
C SER A 149 13.05 -11.27 13.14
N GLY A 150 14.15 -11.85 12.68
CA GLY A 150 14.23 -12.58 11.42
C GLY A 150 14.79 -11.74 10.27
N PRO A 151 14.83 -12.33 9.06
CA PRO A 151 15.48 -11.72 7.90
C PRO A 151 14.62 -10.65 7.20
N ASP A 152 13.31 -10.63 7.49
CA ASP A 152 12.34 -9.78 6.80
C ASP A 152 12.37 -8.34 7.33
N THR A 153 13.39 -7.60 6.93
CA THR A 153 13.62 -6.21 7.34
C THR A 153 13.28 -5.22 6.22
N LEU A 154 12.98 -3.98 6.59
CA LEU A 154 12.74 -2.93 5.60
C LEU A 154 13.95 -2.69 4.70
N ASP A 155 15.17 -2.83 5.22
CA ASP A 155 16.39 -2.68 4.42
C ASP A 155 16.53 -3.81 3.39
N ALA A 156 16.17 -5.05 3.76
CA ALA A 156 16.13 -6.16 2.82
C ALA A 156 15.06 -5.91 1.73
N PHE A 157 13.88 -5.42 2.11
CA PHE A 157 12.82 -5.08 1.16
C PHE A 157 13.22 -3.95 0.21
N LYS A 158 13.84 -2.87 0.70
CA LYS A 158 14.39 -1.77 -0.11
C LYS A 158 15.47 -2.27 -1.09
N SER A 159 16.36 -3.14 -0.62
CA SER A 159 17.42 -3.73 -1.45
C SER A 159 16.83 -4.55 -2.60
N ALA A 160 15.86 -5.42 -2.30
CA ALA A 160 15.17 -6.20 -3.32
C ALA A 160 14.37 -5.29 -4.29
N ALA A 161 13.69 -4.26 -3.78
CA ALA A 161 12.93 -3.30 -4.59
C ALA A 161 13.81 -2.57 -5.61
N SER A 162 15.01 -2.14 -5.22
CA SER A 162 15.98 -1.48 -6.11
C SER A 162 16.42 -2.35 -7.30
N SER A 163 16.30 -3.67 -7.16
CA SER A 163 16.67 -4.64 -8.19
C SER A 163 15.46 -5.22 -8.93
N ALA A 164 14.24 -4.76 -8.61
CA ALA A 164 13.01 -5.27 -9.21
C ALA A 164 12.92 -4.91 -10.70
N ASN A 165 12.46 -5.86 -11.52
CA ASN A 165 12.30 -5.64 -12.95
C ASN A 165 10.95 -4.97 -13.26
N GLY A 166 10.97 -3.64 -13.25
CA GLY A 166 9.77 -2.85 -13.49
C GLY A 166 8.81 -2.88 -12.31
N GLN A 167 7.58 -2.47 -12.58
CA GLN A 167 6.55 -2.21 -11.59
C GLN A 167 5.19 -2.57 -12.18
N SER A 168 4.28 -3.08 -11.36
CA SER A 168 2.89 -3.34 -11.74
C SER A 168 1.93 -2.98 -10.61
N VAL A 169 0.66 -2.79 -10.92
CA VAL A 169 -0.38 -2.54 -9.91
C VAL A 169 -1.61 -3.40 -10.21
N PRO A 170 -2.49 -3.65 -9.23
CA PRO A 170 -3.80 -4.22 -9.50
C PRO A 170 -4.59 -3.36 -10.49
N ALA A 171 -5.49 -3.98 -11.26
CA ALA A 171 -6.26 -3.28 -12.29
C ALA A 171 -7.19 -2.19 -11.75
N THR A 172 -7.61 -2.30 -10.49
CA THR A 172 -8.57 -1.39 -9.85
C THR A 172 -8.11 -1.00 -8.46
N ALA A 173 -8.39 0.25 -8.07
CA ALA A 173 -8.22 0.70 -6.70
C ALA A 173 -9.18 -0.06 -5.76
N GLN A 174 -8.66 -0.55 -4.62
CA GLN A 174 -9.39 -1.40 -3.68
C GLN A 174 -8.71 -1.44 -2.29
N GLY A 175 -9.43 -1.95 -1.30
CA GLY A 175 -8.89 -2.27 0.04
C GLY A 175 -8.83 -1.11 1.05
N GLY A 176 -9.21 0.11 0.66
CA GLY A 176 -9.24 1.25 1.57
C GLY A 176 -10.19 2.36 1.10
N ILE A 177 -10.25 3.44 1.87
CA ILE A 177 -11.23 4.53 1.69
C ILE A 177 -10.51 5.83 1.31
N PHE A 178 -10.94 6.45 0.22
CA PHE A 178 -10.46 7.77 -0.19
C PHE A 178 -11.34 8.86 0.43
N GLY A 179 -10.77 9.85 1.11
CA GLY A 179 -11.57 10.93 1.71
C GLY A 179 -10.97 11.57 2.95
N THR A 180 -11.82 12.09 3.83
CA THR A 180 -11.40 12.78 5.05
C THR A 180 -10.80 11.83 6.08
N PRO A 181 -9.79 12.28 6.87
CA PRO A 181 -9.24 11.54 8.00
C PRO A 181 -10.31 10.88 8.87
N SER A 182 -10.08 9.64 9.26
CA SER A 182 -11.03 8.79 9.96
C SER A 182 -11.17 9.22 11.42
N ALA A 183 -12.09 10.13 11.69
CA ALA A 183 -12.76 10.19 12.99
C ALA A 183 -13.86 9.12 12.99
N SER A 184 -13.56 7.95 13.57
CA SER A 184 -14.49 6.85 13.89
C SER A 184 -15.65 6.66 12.91
N GLN A 185 -15.39 6.09 11.74
CA GLN A 185 -16.46 5.67 10.83
C GLN A 185 -16.76 4.18 11.02
N THR A 186 -17.88 3.89 11.69
CA THR A 186 -18.50 2.56 11.70
C THR A 186 -18.84 2.17 10.28
N THR A 187 -18.32 1.03 9.83
CA THR A 187 -18.60 0.41 8.55
C THR A 187 -20.10 0.28 8.31
N THR A 188 -20.63 1.11 7.41
CA THR A 188 -21.95 0.89 6.80
C THR A 188 -21.76 0.64 5.31
N THR A 189 -22.01 -0.60 4.91
CA THR A 189 -22.16 -1.03 3.52
C THR A 189 -23.13 -0.12 2.79
N SER A 190 -22.65 0.60 1.78
CA SER A 190 -23.46 1.50 0.97
C SER A 190 -24.22 0.73 -0.11
N ASN A 191 -25.53 0.55 0.09
CA ASN A 191 -26.47 0.30 -1.00
C ASN A 191 -26.80 1.65 -1.66
N SER A 192 -26.47 1.76 -2.94
CA SER A 192 -26.86 2.85 -3.83
C SER A 192 -28.38 3.02 -3.86
N ASN A 193 -28.88 4.23 -3.64
CA ASN A 193 -30.16 4.67 -4.18
C ASN A 193 -30.18 6.19 -4.40
N THR A 194 -30.47 6.52 -5.65
CA THR A 194 -30.74 7.84 -6.24
C THR A 194 -31.90 8.55 -5.55
N ALA A 195 -31.77 9.86 -5.29
CA ALA A 195 -32.93 10.71 -5.01
C ALA A 195 -32.74 12.13 -5.55
N THR A 196 -33.46 12.38 -6.64
CA THR A 196 -33.93 13.66 -7.18
C THR A 196 -34.54 14.56 -6.11
N SER A 197 -34.17 15.85 -6.10
CA SER A 197 -34.84 16.88 -5.30
C SER A 197 -35.74 17.77 -6.16
N SER A 198 -37.02 17.83 -5.79
CA SER A 198 -38.06 18.70 -6.35
C SER A 198 -38.58 19.66 -5.28
N GLY A 199 -38.43 20.97 -5.53
CA GLY A 199 -39.28 22.11 -5.10
C GLY A 199 -39.43 22.45 -3.60
N PRO A 200 -40.22 23.51 -3.26
CA PRO A 200 -40.33 24.84 -3.87
C PRO A 200 -40.49 26.02 -2.84
N ALA A 201 -40.62 27.26 -3.38
CA ALA A 201 -41.33 28.46 -2.85
C ALA A 201 -40.67 29.31 -1.72
N THR A 202 -40.77 30.65 -1.58
CA THR A 202 -41.40 31.81 -2.29
C THR A 202 -40.94 33.11 -1.57
N THR A 203 -40.42 34.12 -2.27
CA THR A 203 -41.02 35.46 -2.59
C THR A 203 -41.05 36.55 -1.49
N SER A 204 -40.39 37.69 -1.78
CA SER A 204 -40.92 39.08 -1.85
C SER A 204 -39.74 40.06 -2.07
N SER A 205 -39.42 40.60 -3.27
CA SER A 205 -40.04 41.65 -4.11
C SER A 205 -39.87 43.11 -3.61
N MET A 206 -39.17 43.93 -4.41
CA MET A 206 -39.46 45.33 -4.81
C MET A 206 -38.38 45.77 -5.85
N THR A 207 -38.72 45.86 -7.16
CA THR A 207 -38.96 47.11 -7.98
C THR A 207 -37.73 48.01 -8.09
N THR A 208 -37.25 48.55 -9.23
CA THR A 208 -37.73 48.83 -10.60
C THR A 208 -36.51 49.44 -11.33
N SER A 209 -36.18 49.15 -12.59
CA SER A 209 -36.52 49.96 -13.78
C SER A 209 -35.57 49.49 -14.92
N SER A 210 -36.08 48.91 -16.02
CA SER A 210 -36.31 49.56 -17.34
C SER A 210 -34.99 49.79 -18.12
N SER A 211 -34.76 49.44 -19.40
CA SER A 211 -35.64 49.14 -20.54
C SER A 211 -34.78 48.62 -21.72
N THR A 212 -35.39 47.80 -22.60
CA THR A 212 -35.24 47.76 -24.09
C THR A 212 -33.86 47.56 -24.74
N SER A 213 -33.68 46.81 -25.83
CA SER A 213 -34.53 45.97 -26.69
C SER A 213 -33.64 45.42 -27.84
N THR A 214 -34.08 44.31 -28.47
CA THR A 214 -33.94 43.98 -29.92
C THR A 214 -32.52 43.72 -30.47
N THR A 215 -32.18 42.60 -31.11
CA THR A 215 -32.85 41.95 -32.26
C THR A 215 -32.31 40.53 -32.49
N SER A 216 -33.21 39.61 -32.84
CA SER A 216 -32.96 38.27 -33.39
C SER A 216 -32.67 38.29 -34.90
N GLY A 217 -31.95 37.28 -35.41
CA GLY A 217 -31.88 36.96 -36.84
C GLY A 217 -30.63 36.12 -37.19
N THR A 218 -30.61 34.78 -37.09
CA THR A 218 -31.23 33.75 -37.96
C THR A 218 -30.32 33.28 -39.12
N GLN A 219 -30.11 31.94 -39.20
CA GLN A 219 -29.73 31.12 -40.38
C GLN A 219 -28.27 31.21 -40.92
N THR A 220 -27.56 30.19 -41.44
CA THR A 220 -27.67 28.73 -41.67
C THR A 220 -26.27 28.26 -42.11
N THR A 221 -25.96 26.97 -41.98
CA THR A 221 -25.24 26.11 -42.96
C THR A 221 -24.01 25.35 -42.43
N SER A 222 -24.11 24.05 -42.69
CA SER A 222 -23.23 22.88 -42.55
C SER A 222 -21.76 22.98 -42.95
N THR A 223 -20.91 22.22 -42.22
CA THR A 223 -20.01 21.13 -42.68
C THR A 223 -19.25 20.63 -41.43
N GLY A 224 -19.36 19.38 -40.97
CA GLY A 224 -18.69 18.22 -41.54
C GLY A 224 -17.24 18.14 -41.06
N GLY A 225 -16.93 17.31 -40.06
CA GLY A 225 -15.54 17.11 -39.60
C GLY A 225 -15.42 16.13 -38.43
N SER A 226 -14.99 14.92 -38.75
CA SER A 226 -15.04 13.70 -37.94
C SER A 226 -13.94 13.58 -36.87
N SER A 227 -14.30 12.80 -35.84
CA SER A 227 -13.45 11.98 -34.96
C SER A 227 -12.18 11.42 -35.61
N PRO A 228 -11.04 11.36 -34.88
CA PRO A 228 -9.99 10.41 -35.19
C PRO A 228 -10.21 9.11 -34.43
N SER A 229 -10.67 8.09 -35.17
CA SER A 229 -10.59 6.69 -34.79
C SER A 229 -9.22 6.13 -35.15
N ALA A 230 -8.75 5.19 -34.34
CA ALA A 230 -7.47 4.52 -34.44
C ALA A 230 -7.24 3.88 -35.81
N THR A 231 -6.09 4.16 -36.42
CA THR A 231 -5.60 3.43 -37.59
C THR A 231 -4.52 2.46 -37.13
N ASN A 232 -4.84 1.17 -37.18
CA ASN A 232 -3.86 0.10 -37.18
C ASN A 232 -3.10 0.15 -38.51
N ILE A 233 -1.78 0.29 -38.45
CA ILE A 233 -0.88 -0.10 -39.52
C ILE A 233 -0.01 -1.25 -39.00
N ALA A 234 -0.28 -2.43 -39.53
CA ALA A 234 0.68 -3.51 -39.53
C ALA A 234 1.61 -3.26 -40.72
N GLU A 235 2.90 -3.02 -40.48
CA GLU A 235 3.90 -3.25 -41.52
C GLU A 235 5.26 -3.65 -40.92
N SER A 236 5.64 -4.87 -41.33
CA SER A 236 6.97 -5.38 -41.63
C SER A 236 8.11 -5.24 -40.62
N LEU A 237 8.54 -6.43 -40.18
CA LEU A 237 9.82 -6.72 -39.57
C LEU A 237 10.98 -6.33 -40.49
N HIS A 238 12.00 -5.67 -39.95
CA HIS A 238 13.35 -5.72 -40.50
C HIS A 238 14.33 -5.76 -39.33
N VAL A 239 14.74 -6.99 -38.98
CA VAL A 239 15.76 -7.26 -37.96
C VAL A 239 17.11 -7.18 -38.67
N SER A 240 17.81 -6.05 -38.55
CA SER A 240 19.23 -5.96 -38.88
C SER A 240 20.02 -6.47 -37.68
N VAL A 241 20.37 -7.76 -37.68
CA VAL A 241 21.38 -8.29 -36.75
C VAL A 241 22.76 -7.80 -37.20
N ASP A 242 23.30 -6.83 -36.47
CA ASP A 242 24.65 -6.30 -36.69
C ASP A 242 25.68 -7.35 -36.25
N LEU A 243 26.25 -8.06 -37.22
CA LEU A 243 27.16 -9.19 -37.06
C LEU A 243 28.61 -8.72 -36.83
N SER A 244 28.82 -7.74 -35.95
CA SER A 244 30.12 -7.09 -35.74
C SER A 244 30.73 -7.28 -34.35
N VAL A 245 30.00 -7.84 -33.38
CA VAL A 245 30.48 -7.95 -31.99
C VAL A 245 31.08 -9.33 -31.64
N LEU A 246 30.95 -10.34 -32.51
CA LEU A 246 31.45 -11.69 -32.23
C LEU A 246 32.90 -11.96 -32.70
N SER A 247 33.57 -10.99 -33.33
CA SER A 247 34.96 -11.16 -33.80
C SER A 247 36.03 -10.66 -32.83
N ILE A 248 35.66 -10.02 -31.71
CA ILE A 248 36.63 -9.42 -30.77
C ILE A 248 36.95 -10.39 -29.61
N LEU A 249 36.11 -11.40 -29.35
CA LEU A 249 36.32 -12.35 -28.26
C LEU A 249 37.22 -13.55 -28.64
N THR A 250 37.51 -13.76 -29.92
CA THR A 250 38.38 -14.86 -30.39
C THR A 250 39.85 -14.44 -30.55
N LEU A 251 40.17 -13.14 -30.56
CA LEU A 251 41.55 -12.67 -30.70
C LEU A 251 42.31 -12.55 -29.36
N THR A 252 41.62 -12.47 -28.23
CA THR A 252 42.27 -12.36 -26.91
C THR A 252 42.74 -13.71 -26.33
N VAL A 253 42.19 -14.83 -26.80
CA VAL A 253 42.61 -16.18 -26.38
C VAL A 253 43.88 -16.64 -27.13
N ALA A 254 44.18 -16.07 -28.30
CA ALA A 254 45.34 -16.45 -29.12
C ALA A 254 46.68 -15.82 -28.67
N MET A 255 46.67 -14.80 -27.80
CA MET A 255 47.90 -14.17 -27.28
C MET A 255 48.36 -14.71 -25.91
N PHE A 256 47.67 -15.70 -25.34
CA PHE A 256 48.06 -16.33 -24.06
C PHE A 256 48.64 -17.74 -24.21
N LEU A 257 48.85 -18.21 -25.45
CA LEU A 257 49.36 -19.56 -25.77
C LEU A 257 50.57 -19.55 -26.74
N MET A 258 51.31 -18.44 -26.80
CA MET A 258 52.70 -18.38 -27.29
C MET A 258 53.57 -17.71 -26.23
#